data_AF-A0A183J3J7-F1
#
_entry.id   AF-A0A183J3J7-F1
#
_cell.length_a   1.000
_cell.length_b   1.000
_cell.length_c   1.000
_cell.angle_alpha   90.00
_cell.angle_beta   90.00
_cell.angle_gamma   90.00
#
_symmetry.space_group_name_H-M   'P 1'
#
loop_
_entity.id
_entity.type
_entity.pdbx_description
1 polymer ?
#
loop_
_entity_poly.entity_id
_entity_poly.type
_entity_poly.pdbx_seq_one_letter_code
_entity_poly.pdbx_strand_id
1 'polypeptide(L)'
;MTDAERQSYFNAVNQMKRDVSSGQSLYDFYVSYIVPSRSPGAHFGASFGISLRTYVPTIGLRYWDSTLDSYLPNPFDSVIFSSAFFGNGNGAVTTGPFANCRTTSSLPLSRNYGQGGQLFTPAVVSTVLSERNFNQLTFCVNPFYETEYRRSVEQLRHRVLRVPTVSECTNTRECGSKYLFCDRRQGSPHCVSKVVVGGNCIGFANTDICYNSRCVNGVCLP
;
A
#
# COMPACT_ATOMS: atom_id res chain seq x y z
N MET A 1 -2.01 -3.58 13.28
CA MET A 1 -0.61 -3.20 13.59
C MET A 1 -0.67 -2.06 14.60
N THR A 2 0.01 -2.21 15.73
CA THR A 2 0.12 -1.17 16.76
C THR A 2 1.03 -0.03 16.29
N ASP A 3 0.99 1.12 16.98
CA ASP A 3 1.89 2.24 16.68
C ASP A 3 3.37 1.88 16.87
N ALA A 4 3.69 1.09 17.90
CA ALA A 4 5.07 0.64 18.15
C ALA A 4 5.58 -0.30 17.05
N GLU A 5 4.76 -1.25 16.60
CA GLU A 5 5.11 -2.13 15.48
C GLU A 5 5.29 -1.34 14.18
N ARG A 6 4.43 -0.34 13.94
CA ARG A 6 4.53 0.54 12.77
C ARG A 6 5.82 1.35 12.79
N GLN A 7 6.15 1.96 13.92
CA GLN A 7 7.37 2.73 14.07
C GLN A 7 8.62 1.85 13.91
N SER A 8 8.60 0.65 14.51
CA SER A 8 9.68 -0.33 14.35
C SER A 8 9.89 -0.71 12.87
N TYR A 9 8.79 -0.96 12.15
CA TYR A 9 8.84 -1.23 10.71
C TYR A 9 9.46 -0.07 9.92
N PHE A 10 9.00 1.17 10.15
CA PHE A 10 9.54 2.34 9.46
C PHE A 10 11.01 2.61 9.80
N ASN A 11 11.41 2.42 11.05
CA ASN A 11 12.81 2.52 11.48
C ASN A 11 13.68 1.49 10.74
N ALA A 12 13.20 0.26 10.61
CA ALA A 12 13.93 -0.80 9.94
C ALA A 12 14.09 -0.53 8.42
N VAL A 13 13.04 -0.02 7.74
CA VAL A 13 13.15 0.43 6.34
C VAL A 13 14.15 1.58 6.19
N ASN A 14 14.10 2.56 7.09
CA ASN A 14 15.05 3.67 7.10
C ASN A 14 16.48 3.23 7.41
N GLN A 15 16.66 2.20 8.22
CA GLN A 15 17.97 1.60 8.48
C GLN A 15 18.51 0.92 7.23
N MET A 16 17.71 0.13 6.51
CA MET A 16 18.11 -0.47 5.24
C MET A 16 18.53 0.56 4.19
N LYS A 17 17.95 1.76 4.24
CA LYS A 17 18.31 2.88 3.35
C LYS A 17 19.60 3.59 3.76
N ARG A 18 19.96 3.58 5.05
CA ARG A 18 21.17 4.24 5.58
C ARG A 18 22.37 3.30 5.66
N ASP A 19 22.14 2.01 5.82
CA ASP A 19 23.18 1.00 5.94
C ASP A 19 23.88 0.79 4.60
N VAL A 20 25.03 1.44 4.43
CA VAL A 20 25.91 1.35 3.26
C VAL A 20 27.14 0.48 3.52
N SER A 21 27.08 -0.44 4.49
CA SER A 21 28.22 -1.29 4.89
C SER A 21 28.81 -2.11 3.73
N SER A 22 28.02 -2.40 2.69
CA SER A 22 28.43 -3.09 1.46
C SER A 22 28.73 -2.16 0.27
N GLY A 23 28.86 -0.86 0.50
CA GLY A 23 29.12 0.17 -0.52
C GLY A 23 27.86 0.81 -1.14
N GLN A 24 26.72 0.13 -1.10
CA GLN A 24 25.40 0.68 -1.45
C GLN A 24 24.38 0.27 -0.39
N SER A 25 23.36 1.12 -0.16
CA SER A 25 22.30 0.74 0.78
C SER A 25 21.52 -0.47 0.28
N LEU A 26 21.14 -1.38 1.18
CA LEU A 26 20.32 -2.54 0.82
C LEU A 26 19.01 -2.12 0.13
N TYR A 27 18.42 -1.00 0.57
CA TYR A 27 17.23 -0.44 -0.06
C TYR A 27 17.52 0.04 -1.51
N ASP A 28 18.62 0.74 -1.73
CA ASP A 28 18.98 1.24 -3.07
C ASP A 28 19.41 0.13 -4.01
N PHE A 29 20.09 -0.89 -3.48
CA PHE A 29 20.40 -2.10 -4.23
C PHE A 29 19.11 -2.75 -4.74
N TYR A 30 18.13 -2.95 -3.85
CA TYR A 30 16.81 -3.47 -4.22
C TYR A 30 16.12 -2.60 -5.28
N VAL A 31 16.01 -1.29 -5.08
CA VAL A 31 15.39 -0.35 -6.04
C VAL A 31 16.08 -0.42 -7.42
N SER A 32 17.41 -0.55 -7.44
CA SER A 32 18.18 -0.65 -8.68
C SER A 32 17.96 -1.96 -9.45
N TYR A 33 17.44 -2.99 -8.79
CA TYR A 33 17.22 -4.32 -9.39
C TYR A 33 15.79 -4.49 -9.89
N ILE A 34 14.79 -3.90 -9.21
CA ILE A 34 13.38 -4.12 -9.57
C ILE A 34 12.90 -3.30 -10.77
N VAL A 35 13.76 -2.54 -11.45
CA VAL A 35 13.35 -1.79 -12.64
C VAL A 35 12.99 -2.71 -13.80
N PRO A 36 12.02 -2.35 -14.67
CA PRO A 36 11.56 -3.20 -15.77
C PRO A 36 12.68 -3.69 -16.71
N SER A 37 13.72 -2.89 -16.90
CA SER A 37 14.87 -3.23 -17.75
C SER A 37 15.79 -4.30 -17.17
N ARG A 38 15.76 -4.53 -15.86
CA ARG A 38 16.63 -5.51 -15.16
C ARG A 38 15.84 -6.72 -14.64
N SER A 39 14.57 -6.52 -14.30
CA SER A 39 13.69 -7.57 -13.79
C SER A 39 12.36 -7.64 -14.56
N PRO A 40 12.35 -7.86 -15.89
CA PRO A 40 11.12 -7.82 -16.69
C PRO A 40 10.07 -8.86 -16.23
N GLY A 41 10.52 -10.05 -15.80
CA GLY A 41 9.64 -11.09 -15.24
C GLY A 41 8.96 -10.69 -13.93
N ALA A 42 9.48 -9.67 -13.22
CA ALA A 42 8.87 -9.11 -12.03
C ALA A 42 7.82 -8.03 -12.31
N HIS A 43 7.55 -7.68 -13.58
CA HIS A 43 6.53 -6.71 -13.99
C HIS A 43 5.48 -7.32 -14.91
N PHE A 44 5.92 -8.19 -15.81
CA PHE A 44 5.15 -8.61 -16.97
C PHE A 44 5.03 -10.12 -17.10
N GLY A 45 5.15 -10.84 -15.98
CA GLY A 45 5.09 -12.29 -15.97
C GLY A 45 4.69 -12.84 -14.61
N ALA A 46 4.50 -14.15 -14.55
CA ALA A 46 4.06 -14.86 -13.35
C ALA A 46 5.06 -14.81 -12.17
N SER A 47 6.23 -14.17 -12.34
CA SER A 47 7.26 -14.03 -11.30
C SER A 47 7.15 -12.74 -10.47
N PHE A 48 6.14 -11.89 -10.73
CA PHE A 48 5.87 -10.60 -10.04
C PHE A 48 6.01 -10.67 -8.50
N GLY A 49 5.62 -11.78 -7.86
CA GLY A 49 5.64 -11.92 -6.39
C GLY A 49 6.91 -12.51 -5.76
N ILE A 50 7.85 -13.07 -6.55
CA ILE A 50 8.98 -13.83 -5.99
C ILE A 50 10.18 -12.95 -5.67
N SER A 51 10.42 -11.89 -6.45
CA SER A 51 11.60 -11.03 -6.34
C SER A 51 11.71 -10.28 -5.00
N LEU A 52 10.59 -9.99 -4.35
CA LEU A 52 10.51 -9.23 -3.10
C LEU A 52 11.04 -10.00 -1.87
N ARG A 53 10.91 -11.33 -1.84
CA ARG A 53 11.23 -12.14 -0.64
C ARG A 53 12.72 -12.46 -0.51
N THR A 54 13.46 -12.46 -1.61
CA THR A 54 14.88 -12.86 -1.65
C THR A 54 15.78 -11.86 -0.92
N TYR A 55 15.39 -10.59 -0.86
CA TYR A 55 16.28 -9.51 -0.41
C TYR A 55 15.89 -8.88 0.94
N VAL A 56 14.68 -9.12 1.46
CA VAL A 56 14.22 -8.57 2.74
C VAL A 56 13.67 -9.66 3.68
N PRO A 57 14.52 -10.62 4.13
CA PRO A 57 14.05 -11.78 4.88
C PRO A 57 13.66 -11.50 6.33
N THR A 58 14.07 -10.37 6.93
CA THR A 58 14.01 -10.13 8.38
C THR A 58 12.85 -9.23 8.84
N ILE A 59 12.30 -8.40 7.95
CA ILE A 59 11.17 -7.51 8.29
C ILE A 59 9.97 -8.02 7.51
N GLY A 60 9.01 -8.66 8.20
CA GLY A 60 7.77 -9.11 7.56
C GLY A 60 7.13 -7.97 6.76
N LEU A 61 7.04 -8.15 5.43
CA LEU A 61 6.49 -7.12 4.54
C LEU A 61 5.06 -6.78 4.97
N ARG A 62 4.82 -5.50 5.20
CA ARG A 62 3.49 -4.97 5.48
C ARG A 62 2.82 -4.62 4.15
N TYR A 63 1.51 -4.72 4.10
CA TYR A 63 0.71 -4.37 2.94
C TYR A 63 -0.12 -3.12 3.24
N TRP A 64 -0.51 -2.43 2.17
CA TRP A 64 -1.50 -1.37 2.20
C TRP A 64 -2.73 -1.86 1.42
N ASP A 65 -3.86 -1.97 2.12
CA ASP A 65 -5.13 -2.27 1.49
C ASP A 65 -5.79 -0.98 1.00
N SER A 66 -5.51 -0.62 -0.26
CA SER A 66 -6.08 0.58 -0.88
C SER A 66 -7.60 0.55 -1.02
N THR A 67 -8.24 -0.61 -0.84
CA THR A 67 -9.70 -0.70 -0.91
C THR A 67 -10.37 0.06 0.23
N LEU A 68 -9.72 0.13 1.41
CA LEU A 68 -10.21 0.90 2.55
C LEU A 68 -10.24 2.40 2.27
N ASP A 69 -9.35 2.90 1.42
CA ASP A 69 -9.28 4.31 1.01
C ASP A 69 -10.19 4.62 -0.17
N SER A 70 -10.53 3.61 -0.98
CA SER A 70 -11.41 3.76 -2.16
C SER A 70 -12.83 4.20 -1.81
N TYR A 71 -13.24 4.01 -0.55
CA TYR A 71 -14.55 4.40 -0.02
C TYR A 71 -14.63 5.88 0.41
N LEU A 72 -13.51 6.60 0.45
CA LEU A 72 -13.47 8.00 0.87
C LEU A 72 -14.16 8.91 -0.16
N PRO A 73 -14.77 10.04 0.26
CA PRO A 73 -15.23 11.08 -0.67
C PRO A 73 -14.11 11.55 -1.61
N ASN A 74 -12.91 11.65 -1.05
CA ASN A 74 -11.69 11.97 -1.74
C ASN A 74 -10.55 11.09 -1.21
N PRO A 75 -10.10 10.07 -1.96
CA PRO A 75 -9.04 9.16 -1.52
C PRO A 75 -7.70 9.85 -1.20
N PHE A 76 -7.47 11.06 -1.71
CA PHE A 76 -6.27 11.85 -1.44
C PHE A 76 -6.17 12.33 0.00
N ASP A 77 -7.30 12.40 0.70
CA ASP A 77 -7.37 12.84 2.08
C ASP A 77 -7.18 11.68 3.08
N SER A 78 -6.83 10.49 2.59
CA SER A 78 -6.55 9.33 3.44
C SER A 78 -5.41 9.58 4.43
N VAL A 79 -5.61 9.12 5.66
CA VAL A 79 -4.59 9.10 6.72
C VAL A 79 -3.32 8.34 6.33
N ILE A 80 -3.33 7.46 5.32
CA ILE A 80 -2.12 6.78 4.85
C ILE A 80 -1.07 7.76 4.32
N PHE A 81 -1.48 8.93 3.83
CA PHE A 81 -0.58 10.02 3.38
C PHE A 81 -0.37 11.12 4.44
N SER A 82 -0.57 10.77 5.72
CA SER A 82 -0.23 11.62 6.85
C SER A 82 1.19 11.37 7.38
N SER A 83 1.64 12.24 8.29
CA SER A 83 2.91 12.07 9.00
C SER A 83 2.98 10.79 9.86
N ALA A 84 1.84 10.18 10.20
CA ALA A 84 1.81 8.91 10.92
C ALA A 84 2.17 7.70 10.03
N PHE A 85 2.12 7.84 8.71
CA PHE A 85 2.34 6.79 7.72
C PHE A 85 3.32 7.19 6.63
N PHE A 86 2.89 7.48 5.41
CA PHE A 86 3.81 7.65 4.29
C PHE A 86 4.39 9.06 4.19
N GLY A 87 3.82 10.04 4.90
CA GLY A 87 4.10 11.46 4.69
C GLY A 87 3.25 12.05 3.56
N ASN A 88 3.40 13.36 3.33
CA ASN A 88 2.65 14.10 2.31
C ASN A 88 2.74 13.41 0.94
N GLY A 89 1.65 13.48 0.18
CA GLY A 89 1.56 12.79 -1.11
C GLY A 89 1.67 13.68 -2.35
N ASN A 90 1.87 14.99 -2.18
CA ASN A 90 2.19 15.91 -3.27
C ASN A 90 3.50 16.68 -2.99
N GLY A 91 4.31 16.84 -4.02
CA GLY A 91 5.64 17.45 -3.96
C GLY A 91 6.69 16.58 -3.27
N ALA A 92 7.80 17.22 -2.88
CA ALA A 92 8.85 16.58 -2.10
C ALA A 92 8.29 16.12 -0.74
N VAL A 93 8.61 14.89 -0.34
CA VAL A 93 8.15 14.31 0.91
C VAL A 93 8.94 14.93 2.07
N THR A 94 8.28 15.81 2.82
CA THR A 94 8.85 16.58 3.94
C THR A 94 8.26 16.20 5.29
N THR A 95 7.20 15.38 5.32
CA THR A 95 6.57 14.92 6.56
C THR A 95 6.63 13.40 6.71
N GLY A 96 6.47 12.94 7.95
CA GLY A 96 6.41 11.52 8.28
C GLY A 96 7.76 10.78 8.29
N PRO A 97 7.74 9.46 8.46
CA PRO A 97 8.94 8.63 8.65
C PRO A 97 9.88 8.59 7.46
N PHE A 98 9.40 8.94 6.26
CA PHE A 98 10.19 8.96 5.02
C PHE A 98 10.52 10.37 4.55
N ALA A 99 10.33 11.38 5.40
CA ALA A 99 10.71 12.76 5.11
C ALA A 99 12.19 12.87 4.72
N ASN A 100 12.48 13.69 3.71
CA ASN A 100 13.83 13.97 3.21
C ASN A 100 14.59 12.73 2.70
N CYS A 101 13.90 11.61 2.47
CA CYS A 101 14.48 10.46 1.80
C CYS A 101 14.94 10.86 0.38
N ARG A 102 16.10 10.35 -0.04
CA ARG A 102 16.66 10.60 -1.38
C ARG A 102 16.60 9.34 -2.25
N THR A 103 16.31 9.52 -3.53
CA THR A 103 16.34 8.44 -4.53
C THR A 103 17.77 7.97 -4.80
N THR A 104 17.92 6.91 -5.58
CA THR A 104 19.23 6.43 -6.07
C THR A 104 19.98 7.51 -6.87
N SER A 105 19.27 8.45 -7.49
CA SER A 105 19.83 9.62 -8.19
C SER A 105 20.06 10.83 -7.27
N SER A 106 20.02 10.64 -5.95
CA SER A 106 20.18 11.70 -4.93
C SER A 106 19.14 12.82 -4.96
N LEU A 107 18.03 12.66 -5.72
CA LEU A 107 16.92 13.62 -5.74
C LEU A 107 15.99 13.39 -4.55
N PRO A 108 15.27 14.41 -4.06
CA PRO A 108 14.24 14.22 -3.04
C PRO A 108 13.19 13.20 -3.50
N LEU A 109 12.74 12.33 -2.59
CA LEU A 109 11.53 11.54 -2.79
C LEU A 109 10.38 12.51 -3.04
N SER A 110 9.76 12.42 -4.20
CA SER A 110 8.61 13.24 -4.59
C SER A 110 7.44 12.35 -4.96
N ARG A 111 6.23 12.78 -4.61
CA ARG A 111 4.97 12.13 -4.99
C ARG A 111 4.05 13.17 -5.60
N ASN A 112 3.19 12.75 -6.51
CA ASN A 112 2.10 13.56 -7.06
C ASN A 112 0.93 12.61 -7.30
N TYR A 113 0.13 12.33 -6.27
CA TYR A 113 -1.03 11.44 -6.44
C TYR A 113 -2.13 12.12 -7.26
N GLY A 114 -3.04 11.33 -7.82
CA GLY A 114 -4.20 11.85 -8.57
C GLY A 114 -3.92 12.30 -9.99
N GLN A 115 -2.73 11.98 -10.53
CA GLN A 115 -2.38 12.26 -11.93
C GLN A 115 -2.88 11.19 -12.91
N GLY A 116 -3.46 10.10 -12.41
CA GLY A 116 -4.04 9.04 -13.22
C GLY A 116 -4.40 7.80 -12.40
N GLY A 117 -5.31 6.98 -12.96
CA GLY A 117 -5.78 5.73 -12.35
C GLY A 117 -6.79 5.93 -11.21
N GLN A 118 -7.12 4.81 -10.56
CA GLN A 118 -7.97 4.75 -9.37
C GLN A 118 -7.42 3.73 -8.39
N LEU A 119 -7.76 3.85 -7.10
CA LEU A 119 -7.46 2.81 -6.13
C LEU A 119 -8.25 1.54 -6.44
N PHE A 120 -7.74 0.38 -5.99
CA PHE A 120 -8.53 -0.85 -6.05
C PHE A 120 -9.82 -0.67 -5.26
N THR A 121 -10.95 -1.05 -5.86
CA THR A 121 -12.22 -1.20 -5.15
C THR A 121 -12.43 -2.68 -4.80
N PRO A 122 -13.23 -3.01 -3.78
CA PRO A 122 -13.55 -4.41 -3.47
C PRO A 122 -14.20 -5.15 -4.63
N ALA A 123 -14.96 -4.47 -5.48
CA ALA A 123 -15.51 -5.04 -6.71
C ALA A 123 -14.39 -5.47 -7.68
N VAL A 124 -13.42 -4.61 -7.94
CA VAL A 124 -12.27 -4.94 -8.82
C VAL A 124 -11.45 -6.08 -8.22
N VAL A 125 -11.19 -6.08 -6.92
CA VAL A 125 -10.48 -7.17 -6.24
C VAL A 125 -11.25 -8.48 -6.38
N SER A 126 -12.57 -8.47 -6.17
CA SER A 126 -13.42 -9.65 -6.34
C SER A 126 -13.40 -10.18 -7.77
N THR A 127 -13.43 -9.30 -8.78
CA THR A 127 -13.30 -9.70 -10.19
C THR A 127 -11.95 -10.33 -10.47
N VAL A 128 -10.84 -9.73 -10.01
CA VAL A 128 -9.51 -10.32 -10.22
C VAL A 128 -9.37 -11.69 -9.56
N LEU A 129 -9.93 -11.84 -8.35
CA LEU A 129 -9.89 -13.11 -7.61
C LEU A 129 -10.84 -14.18 -8.17
N SER A 130 -11.86 -13.81 -8.95
CA SER A 130 -12.72 -14.78 -9.63
C SER A 130 -12.10 -15.39 -10.87
N GLU A 131 -11.06 -14.75 -11.44
CA GLU A 131 -10.55 -15.18 -12.73
C GLU A 131 -9.67 -16.41 -12.60
N ARG A 132 -10.00 -17.43 -13.40
CA ARG A 132 -9.31 -18.71 -13.40
C ARG A 132 -8.24 -18.82 -14.48
N ASN A 133 -8.30 -17.92 -15.47
CA ASN A 133 -7.39 -17.93 -16.61
C ASN A 133 -6.49 -16.69 -16.58
N PHE A 134 -5.18 -16.92 -16.53
CA PHE A 134 -4.19 -15.84 -16.44
C PHE A 134 -4.26 -14.84 -17.60
N ASN A 135 -4.66 -15.31 -18.80
CA ASN A 135 -4.84 -14.46 -19.99
C ASN A 135 -6.00 -13.46 -19.89
N GLN A 136 -6.89 -13.60 -18.90
CA GLN A 136 -7.95 -12.62 -18.62
C GLN A 136 -7.46 -11.49 -17.71
N LEU A 137 -6.34 -11.70 -17.01
CA LEU A 137 -5.78 -10.74 -16.05
C LEU A 137 -4.59 -9.96 -16.63
N THR A 138 -3.83 -10.58 -17.52
CA THR A 138 -2.66 -9.95 -18.15
C THR A 138 -2.46 -10.50 -19.56
N PHE A 139 -1.69 -9.76 -20.35
CA PHE A 139 -1.24 -10.18 -21.68
C PHE A 139 0.21 -10.68 -21.61
N CYS A 140 0.58 -11.56 -22.54
CA CYS A 140 1.96 -12.01 -22.70
C CYS A 140 2.80 -10.83 -23.22
N VAL A 141 3.83 -10.44 -22.47
CA VAL A 141 4.71 -9.34 -22.89
C VAL A 141 5.94 -9.87 -23.61
N ASN A 142 6.46 -11.02 -23.20
CA ASN A 142 7.60 -11.64 -23.89
C ASN A 142 7.62 -13.17 -23.70
N PRO A 143 7.48 -13.95 -24.79
CA PRO A 143 7.43 -15.41 -24.72
C PRO A 143 8.75 -16.05 -24.26
N PHE A 144 9.90 -15.39 -24.42
CA PHE A 144 11.20 -15.88 -23.95
C PHE A 144 11.27 -15.95 -22.41
N TYR A 145 10.80 -14.90 -21.72
CA TYR A 145 10.79 -14.85 -20.25
C TYR A 145 9.75 -15.81 -19.64
N GLU A 146 8.64 -16.05 -20.32
CA GLU A 146 7.60 -16.97 -19.85
C GLU A 146 7.95 -18.45 -20.07
N THR A 147 8.71 -18.78 -21.12
CA THR A 147 9.10 -20.17 -21.44
C THR A 147 10.15 -20.73 -20.48
N GLU A 148 11.15 -19.94 -20.10
CA GLU A 148 12.16 -20.32 -19.08
C GLU A 148 11.51 -20.54 -17.71
N TYR A 149 10.45 -19.79 -17.38
CA TYR A 149 9.77 -19.86 -16.09
C TYR A 149 8.79 -21.05 -15.97
N ARG A 150 8.27 -21.57 -17.09
CA ARG A 150 7.38 -22.75 -17.10
C ARG A 150 8.01 -23.97 -16.45
N ARG A 151 9.36 -24.10 -16.50
CA ARG A 151 10.12 -25.17 -15.83
C ARG A 151 10.33 -24.95 -14.33
N SER A 152 10.25 -23.71 -13.83
CA SER A 152 10.53 -23.37 -12.42
C SER A 152 9.27 -23.34 -11.55
N VAL A 153 8.09 -23.07 -12.12
CA VAL A 153 6.82 -22.97 -11.37
C VAL A 153 6.33 -24.33 -10.86
N GLU A 154 6.68 -25.43 -11.53
CA GLU A 154 6.32 -26.80 -11.10
C GLU A 154 6.91 -27.16 -9.72
N GLN A 155 8.00 -26.49 -9.31
CA GLN A 155 8.68 -26.71 -8.03
C GLN A 155 8.17 -25.83 -6.87
N LEU A 156 7.32 -24.81 -7.11
CA LEU A 156 6.95 -23.80 -6.10
C LEU A 156 5.54 -23.95 -5.52
N ARG A 157 4.96 -25.16 -5.56
CA ARG A 157 3.59 -25.44 -5.09
C ARG A 157 3.31 -25.27 -3.59
N HIS A 158 4.21 -24.70 -2.79
CA HIS A 158 4.02 -24.62 -1.34
C HIS A 158 4.34 -23.25 -0.73
N ARG A 159 3.32 -22.37 -0.74
CA ARG A 159 2.85 -21.59 0.42
C ARG A 159 1.75 -20.66 -0.06
N VAL A 160 0.50 -21.03 0.20
CA VAL A 160 -0.62 -20.09 0.13
C VAL A 160 -0.31 -18.96 1.10
N LEU A 161 -0.18 -17.74 0.57
CA LEU A 161 -0.19 -16.53 1.39
C LEU A 161 -1.47 -16.57 2.21
N ARG A 162 -1.36 -16.60 3.54
CA ARG A 162 -2.51 -16.25 4.38
C ARG A 162 -2.85 -14.81 4.02
N VAL A 163 -3.97 -14.63 3.32
CA VAL A 163 -4.58 -13.31 3.16
C VAL A 163 -4.84 -12.81 4.59
N PRO A 164 -4.23 -11.69 4.99
CA PRO A 164 -4.45 -11.15 6.32
C PRO A 164 -5.94 -10.90 6.51
N THR A 165 -6.44 -11.18 7.71
CA THR A 165 -7.85 -10.99 8.05
C THR A 165 -8.26 -9.56 7.71
N VAL A 166 -9.29 -9.41 6.88
CA VAL A 166 -9.88 -8.11 6.57
C VAL A 166 -10.25 -7.44 7.88
N SER A 167 -9.97 -6.15 8.02
CA SER A 167 -10.50 -5.39 9.15
C SER A 167 -12.02 -5.39 9.04
N GLU A 168 -12.69 -6.16 9.89
CA GLU A 168 -14.14 -6.28 9.92
C GLU A 168 -14.73 -5.30 10.93
N CYS A 169 -15.89 -4.75 10.59
CA CYS A 169 -16.71 -4.01 11.53
C CYS A 169 -17.19 -4.96 12.63
N THR A 170 -16.57 -4.90 13.81
CA THR A 170 -17.04 -5.66 14.96
C THR A 170 -18.31 -5.03 15.56
N ASN A 171 -19.03 -5.78 16.41
CA ASN A 171 -20.23 -5.29 17.10
C ASN A 171 -19.99 -4.01 17.93
N THR A 172 -18.74 -3.73 18.31
CA THR A 172 -18.33 -2.51 19.04
C THR A 172 -18.21 -1.26 18.17
N ARG A 173 -18.53 -1.33 16.87
CA ARG A 173 -18.33 -0.25 15.87
C ARG A 173 -16.86 0.03 15.54
N GLU A 174 -15.95 -0.86 15.93
CA GLU A 174 -14.51 -0.65 15.79
C GLU A 174 -13.90 -1.58 14.73
N CYS A 175 -12.96 -1.00 13.97
CA CYS A 175 -12.16 -1.67 12.93
C CYS A 175 -10.79 -2.13 13.45
N GLY A 176 -10.62 -2.20 14.77
CA GLY A 176 -9.36 -2.61 15.42
C GLY A 176 -8.18 -1.65 15.22
N SER A 177 -8.42 -0.44 14.71
CA SER A 177 -7.41 0.58 14.44
C SER A 177 -7.99 1.97 14.56
N LYS A 178 -7.29 2.89 15.24
CA LYS A 178 -7.68 4.31 15.34
C LYS A 178 -7.62 5.06 14.01
N TYR A 179 -7.02 4.46 12.99
CA TYR A 179 -6.88 5.00 11.64
C TYR A 179 -8.00 4.56 10.70
N LEU A 180 -8.88 3.68 11.18
CA LEU A 180 -10.03 3.19 10.45
C LEU A 180 -11.30 3.55 11.24
N PHE A 181 -12.42 3.65 10.55
CA PHE A 181 -13.74 3.69 11.18
C PHE A 181 -14.69 2.72 10.47
N CYS A 182 -15.73 2.31 11.18
CA CYS A 182 -16.76 1.46 10.59
C CYS A 182 -17.82 2.32 9.90
N ASP A 183 -17.87 2.28 8.57
CA ASP A 183 -18.97 2.90 7.82
C ASP A 183 -20.17 1.95 7.80
N ARG A 184 -21.32 2.48 8.19
CA ARG A 184 -22.61 1.76 8.30
C ARG A 184 -23.73 2.48 7.56
N ARG A 185 -23.41 3.55 6.82
CA ARG A 185 -24.42 4.39 6.17
C ARG A 185 -25.07 3.69 4.98
N GLN A 186 -24.36 2.77 4.31
CA GLN A 186 -24.84 2.07 3.12
C GLN A 186 -24.39 0.61 3.10
N GLY A 187 -25.31 -0.28 2.73
CA GLY A 187 -25.01 -1.70 2.53
C GLY A 187 -24.53 -2.42 3.79
N SER A 188 -23.64 -3.41 3.59
CA SER A 188 -23.01 -4.13 4.69
C SER A 188 -21.98 -3.23 5.38
N PRO A 189 -21.97 -3.17 6.73
CA PRO A 189 -20.93 -2.50 7.49
C PRO A 189 -19.53 -2.91 7.04
N HIS A 190 -18.67 -1.94 6.78
CA HIS A 190 -17.29 -2.19 6.35
C HIS A 190 -16.35 -1.12 6.91
N CYS A 191 -15.08 -1.49 7.03
CA CYS A 191 -14.05 -0.57 7.50
C CYS A 191 -13.59 0.34 6.37
N VAL A 192 -13.34 1.60 6.73
CA VAL A 192 -12.89 2.66 5.82
C VAL A 192 -11.75 3.41 6.49
N SER A 193 -10.77 3.87 5.71
CA SER A 193 -9.71 4.73 6.21
C SER A 193 -10.26 6.05 6.74
N LYS A 194 -9.62 6.61 7.78
CA LYS A 194 -9.97 7.96 8.24
C LYS A 194 -9.36 9.05 7.37
N VAL A 195 -10.00 10.21 7.38
CA VAL A 195 -9.64 11.42 6.66
C VAL A 195 -8.76 12.32 7.53
N VAL A 196 -7.69 12.89 6.96
CA VAL A 196 -6.81 13.84 7.66
C VAL A 196 -7.50 15.18 7.93
N VAL A 197 -6.98 15.95 8.88
CA VAL A 197 -7.43 17.34 9.12
C VAL A 197 -7.34 18.16 7.83
N GLY A 198 -8.36 18.95 7.54
CA GLY A 198 -8.53 19.72 6.31
C GLY A 198 -9.12 18.93 5.13
N GLY A 199 -9.26 17.61 5.26
CA GLY A 199 -9.81 16.75 4.22
C GLY A 199 -11.34 16.76 4.11
N ASN A 200 -11.84 16.22 3.00
CA ASN A 200 -13.25 16.16 2.67
C ASN A 200 -13.98 15.04 3.44
N CYS A 201 -15.04 15.41 4.18
CA CYS A 201 -15.94 14.48 4.87
C CYS A 201 -17.42 14.66 4.47
N ILE A 202 -17.70 15.26 3.30
CA ILE A 202 -19.07 15.45 2.79
C ILE A 202 -19.80 14.10 2.72
N GLY A 203 -21.04 14.08 3.24
CA GLY A 203 -21.87 12.88 3.34
C GLY A 203 -21.59 12.03 4.59
N PHE A 204 -20.53 12.30 5.33
CA PHE A 204 -20.12 11.55 6.53
C PHE A 204 -20.34 12.36 7.82
N ALA A 205 -21.32 13.26 7.82
CA ALA A 205 -21.70 14.00 9.03
C ALA A 205 -22.11 13.01 10.14
N ASN A 206 -21.70 13.32 11.38
CA ASN A 206 -21.94 12.49 12.57
C ASN A 206 -21.31 11.08 12.55
N THR A 207 -20.31 10.83 11.68
CA THR A 207 -19.49 9.62 11.74
C THR A 207 -18.10 9.92 12.32
N ASP A 208 -17.33 8.85 12.57
CA ASP A 208 -15.94 8.93 13.04
C ASP A 208 -14.92 8.93 11.89
N ILE A 209 -15.31 9.45 10.72
CA ILE A 209 -14.45 9.49 9.52
C ILE A 209 -13.18 10.31 9.72
N CYS A 210 -13.20 11.35 10.55
CA CYS A 210 -12.08 12.27 10.69
C CYS A 210 -11.05 11.76 11.71
N TYR A 211 -9.78 11.68 11.31
CA TYR A 211 -8.69 11.27 12.19
C TYR A 211 -8.31 12.42 13.14
N ASN A 212 -8.42 12.20 14.46
CA ASN A 212 -8.14 13.19 15.51
C ASN A 212 -8.85 14.54 15.28
N SER A 213 -10.03 14.53 14.68
CA SER A 213 -10.80 15.72 14.29
C SER A 213 -12.29 15.35 14.15
N ARG A 214 -13.15 16.33 13.84
CA ARG A 214 -14.59 16.13 13.62
C ARG A 214 -15.00 16.65 12.25
N CYS A 215 -16.02 16.01 11.66
CA CYS A 215 -16.59 16.48 10.41
C CYS A 215 -17.51 17.69 10.67
N VAL A 216 -17.10 18.88 10.23
CA VAL A 216 -17.83 20.13 10.38
C VAL A 216 -18.01 20.74 9.00
N ASN A 217 -19.27 20.94 8.58
CA ASN A 217 -19.60 21.51 7.26
C ASN A 217 -18.88 20.82 6.08
N GLY A 218 -18.69 19.51 6.16
CA GLY A 218 -18.05 18.72 5.10
C GLY A 218 -16.52 18.72 5.12
N VAL A 219 -15.88 19.30 6.13
CA VAL A 219 -14.42 19.31 6.30
C VAL A 219 -14.02 18.75 7.67
N CYS A 220 -12.95 17.98 7.73
CA CYS A 220 -12.38 17.52 9.00
C CYS A 220 -11.62 18.64 9.70
N LEU A 221 -12.15 19.13 10.83
CA LEU A 221 -11.58 20.22 11.62
C LEU A 221 -11.26 19.77 13.06
N PRO A 222 -10.24 20.36 13.73
CA PRO A 222 -9.88 20.03 15.10
C PRO A 222 -11.05 20.06 16.09
#